data_AF-A0A7S3HGC4-F1
#
_entry.id   AF-A0A7S3HGC4-F1
#
_cell.length_a   1.000
_cell.length_b   1.000
_cell.length_c   1.000
_cell.angle_alpha   90.00
_cell.angle_beta   90.00
_cell.angle_gamma   90.00
#
_symmetry.space_group_name_H-M   'P 1'
#
loop_
_entity.id
_entity.type
_entity.pdbx_description
1 polymer ?
#
loop_
_entity_poly.entity_id
_entity_poly.type
_entity_poly.pdbx_seq_one_letter_code
_entity_poly.pdbx_strand_id
1 'polypeptide(L)'
;RGVNLYAKVHKAATKVEGSDDLMEVSVGDDTGLVTLSVRGDKASVLEVGKTVRIQNGHVAMIKGFIRLSIDKWATVKPAEKEEEIASVSEAKDISGVEYELTKN
;
A
#
# COMPACT_ATOMS: atom_id res chain seq x y z
N ARG A 1 -7.73 7.86 -11.92
CA ARG A 1 -8.85 7.66 -10.96
C ARG A 1 -8.24 7.19 -9.66
N GLY A 2 -8.66 7.72 -8.51
CA GLY A 2 -8.16 7.27 -7.21
C GLY A 2 -8.69 5.88 -6.85
N VAL A 3 -7.91 5.12 -6.09
CA VAL A 3 -8.25 3.81 -5.56
C VAL A 3 -8.64 3.96 -4.08
N ASN A 4 -9.76 3.35 -3.71
CA ASN A 4 -10.23 3.27 -2.33
C ASN A 4 -10.26 1.78 -1.95
N LEU A 5 -9.63 1.42 -0.84
CA LEU A 5 -9.67 0.06 -0.32
C LEU A 5 -9.47 0.03 1.20
N TYR A 6 -9.79 -1.12 1.79
CA TYR A 6 -9.32 -1.49 3.11
C TYR A 6 -8.16 -2.48 2.93
N ALA A 7 -7.09 -2.32 3.70
CA ALA A 7 -5.95 -3.22 3.64
C ALA A 7 -5.38 -3.43 5.03
N LYS A 8 -4.94 -4.65 5.31
CA LYS A 8 -4.23 -5.00 6.53
C LYS A 8 -2.74 -4.85 6.33
N VAL A 9 -2.07 -4.21 7.29
CA VAL A 9 -0.62 -4.04 7.26
C VAL A 9 0.04 -5.38 7.53
N HIS A 10 0.80 -5.86 6.56
CA HIS A 10 1.47 -7.15 6.61
C HIS A 10 2.94 -7.01 7.07
N LYS A 11 3.67 -5.98 6.60
CA LYS A 11 5.05 -5.68 7.02
C LYS A 11 5.20 -4.22 7.40
N ALA A 12 6.12 -3.96 8.34
CA ALA A 12 6.40 -2.62 8.84
C ALA A 12 6.96 -1.70 7.73
N ALA A 13 6.81 -0.40 7.94
CA ALA A 13 7.34 0.63 7.06
C ALA A 13 8.87 0.59 6.98
N THR A 14 9.40 0.53 5.76
CA THR A 14 10.83 0.64 5.47
C THR A 14 11.12 1.93 4.72
N LYS A 15 12.18 2.64 5.09
CA LYS A 15 12.60 3.86 4.39
C LYS A 15 13.05 3.53 2.98
N VAL A 16 12.58 4.30 2.01
CA VAL A 16 12.99 4.15 0.61
C VAL A 16 14.38 4.74 0.43
N GLU A 17 15.29 3.97 -0.18
CA GLU A 17 16.63 4.47 -0.49
C GLU A 17 16.57 5.66 -1.47
N GLY A 18 17.24 6.76 -1.11
CA GLY A 18 17.27 7.97 -1.92
C GLY A 18 16.14 8.97 -1.67
N SER A 19 15.23 8.70 -0.72
CA SER A 19 14.24 9.69 -0.24
C SER A 19 14.25 9.78 1.28
N ASP A 20 14.19 11.00 1.82
CA ASP A 20 14.15 11.19 3.27
C ASP A 20 12.75 11.07 3.87
N ASP A 21 11.71 11.27 3.06
CA ASP A 21 10.33 11.36 3.49
C ASP A 21 9.42 10.23 2.98
N LEU A 22 9.94 9.30 2.18
CA LEU A 22 9.15 8.18 1.64
C LEU A 22 9.44 6.88 2.37
N MET A 23 8.35 6.18 2.70
CA MET A 23 8.34 4.86 3.30
C MET A 23 7.56 3.90 2.42
N GLU A 24 8.01 2.65 2.35
CA GLU A 24 7.28 1.54 1.74
C GLU A 24 6.72 0.61 2.81
N VAL A 25 5.45 0.22 2.66
CA VAL A 25 4.73 -0.66 3.60
C VAL A 25 4.05 -1.75 2.79
N SER A 26 4.20 -3.02 3.19
CA SER A 26 3.42 -4.10 2.58
C SER A 26 2.04 -4.17 3.25
N VAL A 27 0.99 -4.03 2.45
CA VAL A 27 -0.41 -4.13 2.88
C VAL A 27 -1.15 -5.11 1.98
N GLY A 28 -2.24 -5.71 2.46
CA GLY A 28 -3.04 -6.60 1.63
C GLY A 28 -4.35 -7.03 2.25
N ASP A 29 -5.06 -7.86 1.50
CA ASP A 29 -6.32 -8.49 1.88
C ASP A 29 -6.28 -9.98 1.53
N ASP A 30 -7.43 -10.65 1.53
CA ASP A 30 -7.57 -12.05 1.15
C ASP A 30 -7.23 -12.32 -0.33
N THR A 31 -7.17 -11.28 -1.17
CA THR A 31 -6.88 -11.41 -2.60
C THR A 31 -5.39 -11.31 -2.93
N GLY A 32 -4.62 -10.59 -2.11
CA GLY A 32 -3.17 -10.47 -2.29
C GLY A 32 -2.52 -9.33 -1.53
N LEU A 33 -1.22 -9.15 -1.80
CA LEU A 33 -0.37 -8.11 -1.25
C LEU A 33 -0.06 -7.03 -2.28
N VAL A 34 0.07 -5.79 -1.80
CA VAL A 34 0.56 -4.63 -2.54
C VAL A 34 1.53 -3.84 -1.67
N THR A 35 2.53 -3.23 -2.30
CA THR A 35 3.44 -2.30 -1.65
C THR A 35 2.89 -0.89 -1.75
N LEU A 36 2.62 -0.30 -0.58
CA LEU A 36 2.17 1.07 -0.40
C LEU A 36 3.39 2.00 -0.27
N SER A 37 3.43 3.07 -1.05
CA SER A 37 4.40 4.15 -0.89
C SER A 37 3.73 5.33 -0.20
N VAL A 38 4.22 5.73 0.96
CA VAL A 38 3.58 6.72 1.83
C VAL A 38 4.61 7.71 2.36
N ARG A 39 4.20 8.97 2.56
CA ARG A 39 5.05 9.95 3.23
C ARG A 39 5.14 9.65 4.73
N GLY A 40 6.29 9.94 5.34
CA GLY A 40 6.60 9.60 6.72
C GLY A 40 5.60 10.14 7.76
N ASP A 41 4.97 11.29 7.48
CA ASP A 41 3.92 11.88 8.34
C ASP A 41 2.68 10.97 8.47
N LYS A 42 2.39 10.16 7.45
CA LYS A 42 1.24 9.25 7.39
C LYS A 42 1.61 7.79 7.66
N ALA A 43 2.90 7.49 7.81
CA ALA A 43 3.35 6.13 8.10
C ALA A 43 3.00 5.67 9.53
N SER A 44 2.73 6.61 10.44
CA SER A 44 2.44 6.34 11.86
C SER A 44 1.19 5.49 12.09
N VAL A 45 0.20 5.56 11.20
CA VAL A 45 -1.05 4.76 11.32
C VAL A 45 -0.93 3.35 10.72
N LEU A 46 0.22 3.03 10.10
CA LEU A 46 0.47 1.76 9.41
C LEU A 46 1.20 0.77 10.33
N GLU A 47 0.53 0.39 11.41
CA GLU A 47 1.02 -0.61 12.35
C GLU A 47 0.75 -2.03 11.86
N VAL A 48 1.73 -2.92 11.96
CA VAL A 48 1.62 -4.32 11.53
C VAL A 48 0.43 -5.01 12.21
N GLY A 49 -0.38 -5.70 11.42
CA GLY A 49 -1.57 -6.40 11.86
C GLY A 49 -2.83 -5.54 11.95
N LYS A 50 -2.74 -4.21 11.83
CA LYS A 50 -3.91 -3.33 11.80
C LYS A 50 -4.50 -3.24 10.40
N THR A 51 -5.82 -3.06 10.34
CA THR A 51 -6.52 -2.73 9.09
C THR A 51 -6.62 -1.22 8.96
N VAL A 52 -6.28 -0.71 7.78
CA VAL A 52 -6.36 0.70 7.43
C VAL A 52 -7.30 0.90 6.25
N ARG A 53 -8.01 2.02 6.30
CA ARG A 53 -8.80 2.53 5.19
C ARG A 53 -7.95 3.49 4.38
N ILE A 54 -7.80 3.19 3.10
CA ILE A 54 -7.12 4.02 2.11
C ILE A 54 -8.17 4.68 1.23
N GLN A 55 -8.09 5.99 1.08
CA GLN A 55 -8.97 6.77 0.23
C GLN A 55 -8.14 7.61 -0.75
N ASN A 56 -8.54 7.58 -2.02
CA ASN A 56 -7.94 8.33 -3.10
C ASN A 56 -6.44 8.03 -3.30
N GLY A 57 -6.03 6.79 -3.08
CA GLY A 57 -4.68 6.33 -3.39
C GLY A 57 -4.43 6.30 -4.90
N HIS A 58 -3.19 6.50 -5.32
CA HIS A 58 -2.82 6.50 -6.73
C HIS A 58 -1.97 5.27 -7.07
N VAL A 59 -2.30 4.56 -8.16
CA VAL A 59 -1.47 3.46 -8.64
C VAL A 59 -0.37 4.03 -9.53
N ALA A 60 0.89 3.79 -9.16
CA ALA A 60 2.06 4.22 -9.92
C ALA A 60 2.89 2.99 -10.32
N MET A 61 3.49 3.07 -11.50
CA MET A 61 4.50 2.10 -11.95
C MET A 61 5.88 2.65 -11.62
N ILE A 62 6.63 1.93 -10.80
CA ILE A 62 8.00 2.29 -10.41
C ILE A 62 8.92 1.15 -10.86
N LYS A 63 9.79 1.43 -11.83
CA LYS A 63 10.74 0.46 -12.39
C LYS A 63 10.09 -0.88 -12.80
N GLY A 64 8.91 -0.83 -13.44
CA GLY A 64 8.16 -2.02 -13.85
C GLY A 64 7.26 -2.63 -12.78
N PHE A 65 7.33 -2.16 -11.52
CA PHE A 65 6.52 -2.70 -10.43
C PHE A 65 5.35 -1.77 -10.07
N ILE A 66 4.22 -2.37 -9.70
CA ILE A 66 3.06 -1.64 -9.19
C ILE A 66 3.34 -1.15 -7.76
N ARG A 67 3.01 0.10 -7.48
CA ARG A 67 3.00 0.71 -6.15
C ARG A 67 1.72 1.48 -5.92
N LEU A 68 1.17 1.38 -4.71
CA LEU A 68 0.05 2.20 -4.28
C LEU A 68 0.57 3.43 -3.53
N SER A 69 0.58 4.58 -4.18
CA SER A 69 1.08 5.84 -3.63
C SER A 69 0.00 6.59 -2.85
N ILE A 70 0.36 7.03 -1.65
CA ILE A 70 -0.42 7.94 -0.81
C ILE A 70 0.20 9.34 -0.92
N ASP A 71 -0.43 10.19 -1.73
CA ASP A 71 -0.01 11.57 -1.92
C ASP A 71 -0.72 12.53 -0.93
N LYS A 72 -0.63 13.84 -1.17
CA LYS A 72 -1.26 14.86 -0.32
C LYS A 72 -2.79 14.88 -0.39
N TRP A 73 -3.39 14.30 -1.43
CA TRP A 73 -4.82 14.23 -1.65
C TRP A 73 -5.41 12.88 -1.26
N ALA A 74 -4.55 11.87 -1.04
CA ALA A 74 -4.89 10.59 -0.47
C ALA A 74 -4.97 10.67 1.07
N THR A 75 -5.86 9.88 1.64
CA THR A 75 -6.05 9.76 3.08
C THR A 75 -5.86 8.31 3.49
N VAL A 76 -5.11 8.08 4.57
CA VAL A 76 -5.00 6.79 5.25
C VAL A 76 -5.41 6.96 6.70
N LYS A 77 -6.30 6.09 7.18
CA LYS A 77 -6.83 6.11 8.54
C LYS A 77 -6.99 4.67 9.06
N PRO A 78 -6.94 4.44 10.37
CA PRO A 78 -7.38 3.17 10.94
C PRO A 78 -8.81 2.84 10.51
N ALA A 79 -9.08 1.57 10.19
CA ALA A 79 -10.43 1.10 9.90
C ALA A 79 -11.25 0.93 11.20
N GLU A 80 -12.58 0.94 11.09
CA GLU A 80 -13.46 0.58 12.21
C GLU A 80 -13.46 -0.94 12.39
N LYS A 81 -14.06 -1.44 13.47
CA LYS A 81 -14.01 -2.89 13.79
C LYS A 81 -14.74 -3.72 12.75
N GLU A 82 -15.79 -3.15 12.16
CA GLU A 82 -16.65 -3.78 11.18
C GLU A 82 -15.93 -4.00 9.84
N GLU A 83 -14.86 -3.26 9.55
CA GLU A 83 -14.05 -3.42 8.33
C GLU A 83 -12.69 -4.08 8.58
N GLU A 84 -12.52 -4.74 9.72
CA GLU A 84 -11.27 -5.44 10.03
C GLU A 84 -11.07 -6.65 9.10
N ILE A 85 -9.92 -6.69 8.44
CA ILE A 85 -9.53 -7.80 7.58
C ILE A 85 -8.95 -8.92 8.45
N ALA A 86 -9.56 -10.10 8.38
CA ALA A 86 -9.16 -11.26 9.18
C ALA A 86 -7.78 -11.80 8.75
N SER A 87 -7.60 -12.04 7.46
CA SER A 87 -6.43 -12.70 6.88
C SER A 87 -5.89 -11.95 5.67
N VAL A 88 -4.58 -12.08 5.42
CA VAL A 88 -3.91 -11.56 4.24
C VAL A 88 -3.35 -12.73 3.43
N SER A 89 -3.57 -12.73 2.11
CA SER A 89 -3.01 -13.73 1.22
C SER A 89 -1.60 -13.35 0.79
N GLU A 90 -0.61 -14.05 1.34
CA GLU A 90 0.81 -13.86 1.00
C GLU A 90 1.21 -14.56 -0.31
N ALA A 91 0.33 -15.43 -0.85
CA ALA A 91 0.61 -16.21 -2.05
C ALA A 91 0.69 -15.35 -3.33
N LYS A 92 0.13 -14.14 -3.30
CA LYS A 92 0.03 -13.26 -4.46
C LYS A 92 0.50 -11.84 -4.12
N ASP A 93 1.78 -11.59 -4.31
CA ASP A 93 2.35 -10.24 -4.25
C ASP A 93 2.24 -9.57 -5.63
N ILE A 94 1.28 -8.66 -5.78
CA ILE A 94 1.03 -7.91 -7.01
C ILE A 94 2.19 -6.94 -7.29
N SER A 95 2.80 -6.42 -6.23
CA SER A 95 3.90 -5.46 -6.29
C SER A 95 5.27 -6.11 -6.48
N GLY A 96 5.35 -7.44 -6.37
CA GLY A 96 6.53 -8.25 -6.70
C GLY A 96 6.59 -8.70 -8.16
N VAL A 97 5.53 -8.49 -8.93
CA VAL A 97 5.49 -8.82 -10.37
C VAL A 97 6.01 -7.63 -11.18
N GLU A 98 6.97 -7.89 -12.06
CA GLU A 98 7.49 -6.93 -13.04
C GLU A 98 6.61 -6.93 -14.30
N TYR A 99 6.20 -5.75 -14.74
CA TYR A 99 5.41 -5.55 -15.95
C TYR A 99 6.19 -4.72 -16.96
N GLU A 100 6.24 -5.22 -18.19
CA GLU A 100 6.80 -4.49 -19.32
C GLU A 100 5.73 -3.58 -19.95
N LEU A 101 6.11 -2.34 -20.25
CA LEU A 101 5.27 -1.43 -21.01
C LEU A 101 5.31 -1.83 -22.50
N THR A 102 4.32 -2.58 -22.95
CA THR A 102 4.14 -2.87 -24.37
C THR A 102 3.42 -1.71 -25.05
N LYS A 103 4.02 -1.20 -26.14
CA LYS A 103 3.35 -0.25 -27.03
C LYS A 103 2.57 -1.07 -28.06
N ASN A 104 1.25 -0.96 -28.05
CA ASN A 104 0.40 -1.39 -29.17
C ASN A 104 0.41 -0.34 -30.27
#